data_AF-A0A8S2SJT1-F1
#
_entry.id   AF-A0A8S2SJT1-F1
#
_cell.length_a   1.000
_cell.length_b   1.000
_cell.length_c   1.000
_cell.angle_alpha   90.00
_cell.angle_beta   90.00
_cell.angle_gamma   90.00
#
_symmetry.space_group_name_H-M   'P 1'
#
loop_
_entity.id
_entity.type
_entity.pdbx_description
1 polymer ?
#
loop_
_entity_poly.entity_id
_entity_poly.type
_entity_poly.pdbx_seq_one_letter_code
_entity_poly.pdbx_strand_id
1 'polypeptide(L)'
;MTNNLKQFYKPGKEFEVHSIHFPGQSHRWKLSKLLQSGVQPANDALFKELSWAVYMLMIFARDRVLSNCFSFKAVLRSWKTDALIGLPAVESAGIDLQVENERNKFLVIELSPNESEKEMHEAFCAQIPILLEMMIEHEKYAQRQEKNIPPRMLPYPHHFVTPNNIEIDLRLHNKNLQTKLKSIISSLLSNNTPKGWFIAAKRRLINQYRNEQSELGLSKEEIAKRVQTQLNVEYAERAFETIENSREIENLSPGLGRLLVAQARAILVMKSVVQNLTEDLKKHLTMIREKLVKEHPIKSKINRWIETKLFEERINYIHQHEWDAHQLSIDQCKTLGNQQAAYFIQRDLTFRQDHESTLRLNLKSPVTPQRTIDCSRAIWFRKNWIVERTYPLPTKRIPTLFAKYTYSNEEEERRQRLISSEPEAQYSIRRKITYSTTTRYPFWRWKLFALRTYCWLSNAIYGFCLVVPFGSPVSFRALLSPKPFQPNYELNKNDLKLHESSSSKTQSFISRLVALWSNVRHSRQQFEQTPDR
;
A
#
# COMPACT_ATOMS: atom_id res chain seq x y z
N MET A 1 -6.01 22.61 -65.39
CA MET A 1 -6.52 23.73 -64.55
C MET A 1 -7.44 23.31 -63.40
N THR A 2 -7.87 22.05 -63.29
CA THR A 2 -8.86 21.59 -62.30
C THR A 2 -8.32 21.37 -60.87
N ASN A 3 -7.01 21.13 -60.69
CA ASN A 3 -6.42 20.91 -59.36
C ASN A 3 -6.15 22.21 -58.56
N ASN A 4 -5.98 23.36 -59.23
CA ASN A 4 -5.77 24.64 -58.55
C ASN A 4 -7.07 25.20 -57.96
N LEU A 5 -8.22 24.87 -58.55
CA LEU A 5 -9.53 25.39 -58.09
C LEU A 5 -9.98 24.77 -56.76
N LYS A 6 -9.62 23.52 -56.46
CA LYS A 6 -9.91 22.87 -55.17
C LYS A 6 -9.22 23.56 -53.99
N GLN A 7 -8.17 24.34 -54.22
CA GLN A 7 -7.48 25.08 -53.17
C GLN A 7 -8.30 26.27 -52.66
N PHE A 8 -9.22 26.82 -53.47
CA PHE A 8 -10.02 28.00 -53.12
C PHE A 8 -11.25 27.72 -52.24
N TYR A 9 -11.65 26.45 -52.10
CA TYR A 9 -12.83 26.05 -51.33
C TYR A 9 -12.60 25.94 -49.81
N LYS A 10 -11.35 25.94 -49.34
CA LYS A 10 -11.07 25.89 -47.89
C LYS A 10 -11.11 27.31 -47.31
N PRO A 11 -12.01 27.60 -46.35
CA PRO A 11 -12.16 28.94 -45.79
C PRO A 11 -10.89 29.39 -45.06
N GLY A 12 -10.39 30.59 -45.40
CA GLY A 12 -9.25 31.21 -44.71
C GLY A 12 -7.85 30.75 -45.13
N LYS A 13 -7.70 30.01 -46.22
CA LYS A 13 -6.38 29.65 -46.75
C LYS A 13 -5.72 30.85 -47.44
N GLU A 14 -4.47 31.14 -47.08
CA GLU A 14 -3.61 32.11 -47.75
C GLU A 14 -2.90 31.41 -48.91
N PHE A 15 -2.78 32.07 -50.05
CA PHE A 15 -2.06 31.54 -51.21
C PHE A 15 -1.02 32.54 -51.70
N GLU A 16 0.17 32.02 -51.98
CA GLU A 16 1.30 32.79 -52.52
C GLU A 16 1.25 32.76 -54.04
N VAL A 17 1.13 33.93 -54.66
CA VAL A 17 1.16 34.11 -56.11
C VAL A 17 2.41 34.89 -56.47
N HIS A 18 3.20 34.39 -57.41
CA HIS A 18 4.36 35.11 -57.93
C HIS A 18 3.92 36.37 -58.67
N SER A 19 4.58 37.49 -58.37
CA SER A 19 4.31 38.77 -59.01
C SER A 19 4.73 38.71 -60.47
N ILE A 20 3.81 39.02 -61.38
CA ILE A 20 4.07 39.05 -62.82
C ILE A 20 4.94 40.26 -63.18
N HIS A 21 4.81 41.36 -62.44
CA HIS A 21 5.52 42.63 -62.71
C HIS A 21 6.84 42.77 -61.93
N PHE A 22 7.02 41.99 -60.86
CA PHE A 22 8.23 42.00 -60.04
C PHE A 22 8.80 40.58 -59.89
N PRO A 23 9.64 40.12 -60.83
CA PRO A 23 10.19 38.76 -60.79
C PRO A 23 11.02 38.55 -59.51
N GLY A 24 10.67 37.51 -58.75
CA GLY A 24 11.27 37.18 -57.45
C GLY A 24 10.42 37.54 -56.23
N GLN A 25 9.36 38.34 -56.38
CA GLN A 25 8.42 38.63 -55.29
C GLN A 25 7.21 37.69 -55.32
N SER A 26 6.81 37.18 -54.16
CA SER A 26 5.56 36.45 -53.97
C SER A 26 4.61 37.28 -53.08
N HIS A 27 3.37 37.42 -53.52
CA HIS A 27 2.34 38.12 -52.77
C HIS A 27 1.41 37.09 -52.11
N ARG A 28 1.16 37.26 -50.80
CA ARG A 28 0.19 36.46 -50.05
C ARG A 28 -1.20 37.06 -50.20
N TRP A 29 -2.09 36.32 -50.83
CA TRP A 29 -3.48 36.68 -50.99
C TRP A 29 -4.35 35.87 -50.04
N LYS A 30 -5.30 36.54 -49.38
CA LYS A 30 -6.32 35.91 -48.53
C LYS A 30 -7.68 36.21 -49.13
N LEU A 31 -8.41 35.17 -49.50
CA LEU A 31 -9.77 35.33 -49.99
C LEU A 31 -10.70 35.83 -48.88
N SER A 32 -11.55 36.81 -49.21
CA SER A 32 -12.55 37.31 -48.27
C SER A 32 -13.62 36.23 -48.03
N LYS A 33 -14.11 36.13 -46.79
CA LYS A 33 -15.17 35.17 -46.44
C LYS A 33 -16.45 35.38 -47.24
N LEU A 34 -16.68 36.61 -47.72
CA LEU A 34 -17.84 36.99 -48.52
C LEU A 34 -17.81 36.33 -49.91
N LEU A 35 -16.64 36.31 -50.55
CA LEU A 35 -16.41 35.67 -51.86
C LEU A 35 -16.34 34.13 -51.77
N GLN A 36 -16.12 33.59 -50.57
CA GLN A 36 -16.13 32.15 -50.28
C GLN A 36 -17.49 31.65 -49.76
N SER A 37 -18.55 32.46 -49.82
CA SER A 37 -19.89 32.04 -49.44
C SER A 37 -20.48 31.09 -50.49
N GLY A 38 -20.99 29.94 -50.03
CA GLY A 38 -21.56 28.91 -50.89
C GLY A 38 -22.23 27.83 -50.04
N VAL A 39 -22.94 26.89 -50.69
CA VAL A 39 -23.74 25.87 -50.01
C VAL A 39 -22.90 24.99 -49.06
N GLN A 40 -21.71 24.57 -49.49
CA GLN A 40 -20.81 23.74 -48.67
C GLN A 40 -20.25 24.49 -47.44
N PRO A 41 -19.64 25.69 -47.58
CA PRO A 41 -19.21 26.49 -46.43
C PRO A 41 -20.33 26.87 -45.45
N ALA A 42 -21.54 27.15 -45.95
CA ALA A 42 -22.70 27.46 -45.11
C ALA A 42 -23.18 26.24 -44.31
N ASN A 43 -23.22 25.06 -44.94
CA ASN A 43 -23.54 23.81 -44.26
C ASN A 43 -22.49 23.46 -43.21
N ASP A 44 -21.19 23.64 -43.51
CA ASP A 44 -20.11 23.42 -42.54
C ASP A 44 -20.20 24.37 -41.33
N ALA A 45 -20.53 25.65 -41.57
CA ALA A 45 -20.75 26.62 -40.50
C ALA A 45 -21.98 26.24 -39.65
N LEU A 46 -23.10 25.89 -40.28
CA LEU A 46 -24.32 25.45 -39.60
C LEU A 46 -24.07 24.20 -38.75
N PHE A 47 -23.38 23.19 -39.30
CA PHE A 47 -23.05 21.98 -38.55
C PHE A 47 -22.10 22.27 -37.39
N LYS A 48 -21.19 23.25 -37.53
CA LYS A 48 -20.33 23.69 -36.43
C LYS A 48 -21.12 24.35 -35.31
N GLU A 49 -22.01 25.29 -35.61
CA GLU A 49 -22.85 25.95 -34.60
C GLU A 49 -23.81 24.95 -33.93
N LEU A 50 -24.42 24.05 -34.72
CA LEU A 50 -25.31 23.01 -34.19
C LEU A 50 -24.53 22.01 -33.31
N SER A 51 -23.29 21.68 -33.68
CA SER A 51 -22.41 20.85 -32.85
C SER A 51 -22.07 21.52 -31.51
N TRP A 52 -21.92 22.85 -31.50
CA TRP A 52 -21.64 23.61 -30.28
C TRP A 52 -22.86 23.67 -29.36
N ALA A 53 -24.06 23.88 -29.92
CA ALA A 53 -25.32 23.81 -29.17
C ALA A 53 -25.53 22.41 -28.54
N VAL A 54 -25.30 21.34 -29.32
CA VAL A 54 -25.37 19.95 -28.83
C VAL A 54 -24.32 19.68 -27.76
N TYR A 55 -23.10 20.20 -27.90
CA TYR A 55 -22.06 20.08 -26.89
C TYR A 55 -22.49 20.69 -25.55
N MET A 56 -23.05 21.91 -25.57
CA MET A 56 -23.50 22.59 -24.36
C MET A 56 -24.64 21.84 -23.66
N LEU A 57 -25.60 21.33 -24.43
CA LEU A 57 -26.76 20.61 -23.87
C LEU A 57 -26.44 19.19 -23.40
N MET A 58 -25.74 18.39 -24.21
CA MET A 58 -25.57 16.96 -23.92
C MET A 58 -24.32 16.64 -23.11
N ILE A 59 -23.24 17.43 -23.25
CA ILE A 59 -21.94 17.11 -22.65
C ILE A 59 -21.68 18.02 -21.46
N PHE A 60 -21.70 19.34 -21.66
CA PHE A 60 -21.38 20.28 -20.58
C PHE A 60 -22.38 20.21 -19.42
N ALA A 61 -23.68 20.21 -19.70
CA ALA A 61 -24.70 20.10 -18.65
C ALA A 61 -24.64 18.75 -17.92
N ARG A 62 -24.45 17.64 -18.67
CA ARG A 62 -24.32 16.29 -18.09
C ARG A 62 -23.10 16.17 -17.18
N ASP A 63 -21.95 16.68 -17.61
CA ASP A 63 -20.72 16.63 -16.84
C ASP A 63 -20.82 17.41 -15.53
N ARG A 64 -21.47 18.57 -15.53
CA ARG A 64 -21.72 19.34 -14.30
C ARG A 64 -22.54 18.58 -13.26
N VAL A 65 -23.45 17.72 -13.70
CA VAL A 65 -24.29 16.92 -12.80
C VAL A 65 -23.59 15.61 -12.39
N LEU A 66 -22.91 14.92 -13.31
CA LEU A 66 -22.49 13.51 -13.12
C LEU A 66 -20.98 13.26 -13.08
N SER A 67 -20.13 14.28 -13.34
CA SER A 67 -18.67 14.10 -13.36
C SER A 67 -18.09 13.68 -12.00
N ASN A 68 -16.87 13.14 -12.02
CA ASN A 68 -16.09 12.85 -10.81
C ASN A 68 -15.35 14.10 -10.28
N CYS A 69 -15.22 15.16 -11.09
CA CYS A 69 -14.58 16.42 -10.72
C CYS A 69 -15.60 17.56 -10.81
N PHE A 70 -15.80 18.32 -9.73
CA PHE A 70 -16.74 19.45 -9.64
C PHE A 70 -18.20 19.12 -10.02
N SER A 71 -18.74 18.01 -9.51
CA SER A 71 -20.17 17.66 -9.62
C SER A 71 -20.82 17.50 -8.25
N PHE A 72 -22.13 17.74 -8.19
CA PHE A 72 -22.98 17.52 -7.02
C PHE A 72 -22.84 16.10 -6.44
N LYS A 73 -22.67 15.10 -7.29
CA LYS A 73 -22.48 13.70 -6.87
C LYS A 73 -21.15 13.50 -6.13
N ALA A 74 -20.09 14.17 -6.58
CA ALA A 74 -18.79 14.12 -5.92
C ALA A 74 -18.82 14.83 -4.55
N VAL A 75 -19.53 15.95 -4.43
CA VAL A 75 -19.74 16.66 -3.15
C VAL A 75 -20.50 15.79 -2.15
N LEU A 76 -21.60 15.16 -2.58
CA LEU A 76 -22.40 14.22 -1.78
C LEU A 76 -21.70 12.89 -1.49
N ARG A 77 -20.62 12.55 -2.20
CA ARG A 77 -19.79 11.37 -1.90
C ARG A 77 -18.58 11.74 -1.01
N SER A 78 -18.13 12.98 -1.08
CA SER A 78 -17.01 13.52 -0.28
C SER A 78 -17.40 13.93 1.14
N TRP A 79 -18.68 14.13 1.46
CA TRP A 79 -19.15 14.19 2.85
C TRP A 79 -19.02 12.79 3.46
N LYS A 80 -17.83 12.43 3.95
CA LYS A 80 -17.59 11.05 4.38
C LYS A 80 -18.55 10.71 5.53
N THR A 81 -19.39 9.71 5.33
CA THR A 81 -20.23 9.05 6.35
C THR A 81 -19.41 8.64 7.58
N ASP A 82 -18.10 8.40 7.42
CA ASP A 82 -17.15 8.14 8.50
C ASP A 82 -17.00 9.30 9.50
N ALA A 83 -17.15 10.57 9.09
CA ALA A 83 -17.06 11.70 10.02
C ALA A 83 -18.25 11.78 10.99
N LEU A 84 -19.47 11.51 10.48
CA LEU A 84 -20.73 11.63 11.22
C LEU A 84 -21.18 10.32 11.87
N ILE A 85 -21.10 9.20 11.13
CA ILE A 85 -21.55 7.88 11.57
C ILE A 85 -20.37 7.10 12.17
N GLY A 86 -19.13 7.45 11.87
CA GLY A 86 -17.98 6.69 12.36
C GLY A 86 -17.95 5.25 11.84
N LEU A 87 -18.53 4.97 10.66
CA LEU A 87 -18.35 3.68 10.01
C LEU A 87 -16.88 3.56 9.63
N PRO A 88 -16.14 2.59 10.21
CA PRO A 88 -14.75 2.41 9.84
C PRO A 88 -14.73 1.88 8.40
N ALA A 89 -14.56 2.78 7.42
CA ALA A 89 -14.17 2.41 6.08
C ALA A 89 -12.70 1.99 6.13
N VAL A 90 -12.44 0.83 6.75
CA VAL A 90 -11.15 0.17 6.61
C VAL A 90 -11.27 -0.62 5.32
N GLU A 91 -10.99 0.07 4.21
CA GLU A 91 -10.38 -0.65 3.09
C GLU A 91 -9.10 -1.26 3.68
N SER A 92 -8.98 -2.59 3.59
CA SER A 92 -7.76 -3.29 3.98
C SER A 92 -6.62 -2.65 3.18
N ALA A 93 -5.76 -1.88 3.87
CA ALA A 93 -4.61 -1.30 3.22
C ALA A 93 -3.71 -2.45 2.73
N GLY A 94 -3.32 -2.40 1.46
CA GLY A 94 -2.45 -3.44 0.88
C GLY A 94 -3.18 -4.67 0.33
N ILE A 95 -4.45 -4.59 -0.05
CA ILE A 95 -5.13 -5.67 -0.80
C ILE A 95 -4.28 -6.10 -2.00
N ASP A 96 -3.75 -5.16 -2.78
CA ASP A 96 -2.97 -5.49 -3.97
C ASP A 96 -1.69 -6.27 -3.62
N LEU A 97 -1.01 -5.91 -2.53
CA LEU A 97 0.17 -6.64 -2.05
C LEU A 97 -0.21 -8.06 -1.58
N GLN A 98 -1.34 -8.21 -0.89
CA GLN A 98 -1.85 -9.51 -0.48
C GLN A 98 -2.24 -10.38 -1.67
N VAL A 99 -2.91 -9.80 -2.67
CA VAL A 99 -3.25 -10.48 -3.93
C VAL A 99 -1.98 -10.90 -4.66
N GLU A 100 -0.96 -10.06 -4.72
CA GLU A 100 0.33 -10.38 -5.32
C GLU A 100 1.04 -11.53 -4.57
N ASN A 101 0.99 -11.53 -3.24
CA ASN A 101 1.55 -12.62 -2.43
C ASN A 101 0.81 -13.95 -2.66
N GLU A 102 -0.52 -13.94 -2.68
CA GLU A 102 -1.32 -15.14 -2.97
C GLU A 102 -1.12 -15.62 -4.41
N ARG A 103 -0.98 -14.69 -5.37
CA ARG A 103 -0.61 -15.02 -6.75
C ARG A 103 0.73 -15.73 -6.81
N ASN A 104 1.76 -15.20 -6.15
CA ASN A 104 3.09 -15.81 -6.13
C ASN A 104 3.08 -17.20 -5.48
N LYS A 105 2.29 -17.39 -4.41
CA LYS A 105 2.06 -18.72 -3.83
C LYS A 105 1.40 -19.67 -4.83
N PHE A 106 0.31 -19.22 -5.46
CA PHE A 106 -0.45 -20.02 -6.42
C PHE A 106 0.39 -20.50 -7.61
N LEU A 107 1.33 -19.68 -8.09
CA LEU A 107 2.24 -20.05 -9.18
C LEU A 107 3.17 -21.22 -8.83
N VAL A 108 3.49 -21.42 -7.55
CA VAL A 108 4.54 -22.35 -7.09
C VAL A 108 3.98 -23.52 -6.27
N ILE A 109 2.73 -23.44 -5.80
CA ILE A 109 2.15 -24.41 -4.85
C ILE A 109 2.09 -25.86 -5.36
N GLU A 110 1.95 -26.06 -6.67
CA GLU A 110 1.88 -27.39 -7.29
C GLU A 110 3.26 -27.99 -7.60
N LEU A 111 4.35 -27.26 -7.32
CA LEU A 111 5.70 -27.71 -7.63
C LEU A 111 6.20 -28.70 -6.57
N SER A 112 6.63 -29.87 -7.03
CA SER A 112 7.30 -30.88 -6.21
C SER A 112 8.81 -30.85 -6.47
N PRO A 113 9.67 -31.10 -5.45
CA PRO A 113 11.11 -31.19 -5.69
C PRO A 113 11.42 -32.37 -6.61
N ASN A 114 12.44 -32.22 -7.45
CA ASN A 114 12.93 -33.36 -8.24
C ASN A 114 13.47 -34.47 -7.32
N GLU A 115 13.39 -35.73 -7.75
CA GLU A 115 13.81 -36.90 -6.95
C GLU A 115 15.26 -36.77 -6.46
N SER A 116 16.15 -36.17 -7.25
CA SER A 116 17.55 -35.92 -6.88
C SER A 116 17.74 -34.85 -5.80
N GLU A 117 16.82 -33.90 -5.67
CA GLU A 117 16.90 -32.77 -4.72
C GLU A 117 15.92 -32.91 -3.54
N LYS A 118 15.16 -34.00 -3.48
CA LYS A 118 14.11 -34.24 -2.48
C LYS A 118 14.65 -34.28 -1.06
N GLU A 119 15.73 -35.03 -0.81
CA GLU A 119 16.37 -35.09 0.51
C GLU A 119 16.89 -33.71 0.97
N MET A 120 17.45 -32.93 0.05
CA MET A 120 17.91 -31.57 0.32
C MET A 120 16.75 -30.63 0.65
N HIS A 121 15.63 -30.76 -0.07
CA HIS A 121 14.41 -30.00 0.18
C HIS A 121 13.83 -30.30 1.56
N GLU A 122 13.73 -31.58 1.93
CA GLU A 122 13.24 -32.02 3.23
C GLU A 122 14.15 -31.52 4.37
N ALA A 123 15.48 -31.60 4.19
CA ALA A 123 16.45 -31.05 5.14
C ALA A 123 16.33 -29.52 5.28
N PHE A 124 16.12 -28.80 4.18
CA PHE A 124 15.88 -27.35 4.20
C PHE A 124 14.59 -27.00 4.95
N CYS A 125 13.48 -27.69 4.65
CA CYS A 125 12.19 -27.50 5.32
C CYS A 125 12.26 -27.80 6.81
N ALA A 126 13.02 -28.81 7.23
CA ALA A 126 13.22 -29.15 8.64
C ALA A 126 13.96 -28.05 9.43
N GLN A 127 14.79 -27.23 8.77
CA GLN A 127 15.48 -26.10 9.41
C GLN A 127 14.60 -24.86 9.60
N ILE A 128 13.53 -24.69 8.83
CA ILE A 128 12.70 -23.48 8.84
C ILE A 128 12.08 -23.21 10.23
N PRO A 129 11.44 -24.17 10.91
CA PRO A 129 10.87 -23.94 12.25
C PRO A 129 11.93 -23.54 13.28
N ILE A 130 13.09 -24.19 13.24
CA ILE A 130 14.21 -23.92 14.15
C ILE A 130 14.72 -22.49 13.95
N LEU A 131 14.88 -22.06 12.69
CA LEU A 131 15.28 -20.69 12.36
C LEU A 131 14.22 -19.66 12.78
N LEU A 132 12.93 -19.94 12.58
CA LEU A 132 11.84 -19.08 13.02
C LEU A 132 11.81 -18.91 14.53
N GLU A 133 11.96 -20.00 15.28
CA GLU A 133 12.03 -19.98 16.74
C GLU A 133 13.23 -19.16 17.22
N MET A 134 14.41 -19.40 16.64
CA MET A 134 15.60 -18.61 16.92
C MET A 134 15.44 -17.13 16.57
N MET A 135 14.76 -16.78 15.45
CA MET A 135 14.50 -15.39 15.07
C MET A 135 13.54 -14.70 16.04
N ILE A 136 12.48 -15.39 16.47
CA ILE A 136 11.52 -14.89 17.47
C ILE A 136 12.21 -14.68 18.82
N GLU A 137 13.11 -15.59 19.20
CA GLU A 137 13.96 -15.42 20.38
C GLU A 137 14.93 -14.26 20.19
N HIS A 138 15.61 -14.14 19.05
CA HIS A 138 16.51 -13.02 18.77
C HIS A 138 15.81 -11.67 18.78
N GLU A 139 14.55 -11.56 18.33
CA GLU A 139 13.77 -10.32 18.39
C GLU A 139 13.40 -9.95 19.85
N LYS A 140 13.23 -10.96 20.72
CA LYS A 140 13.05 -10.78 22.18
C LYS A 140 14.37 -10.50 22.92
N TYR A 141 15.50 -11.00 22.42
CA TYR A 141 16.83 -10.94 23.05
C TYR A 141 17.80 -9.94 22.40
N ALA A 142 17.44 -9.24 21.31
CA ALA A 142 18.26 -8.22 20.64
C ALA A 142 18.66 -7.02 21.53
N GLN A 143 18.17 -6.96 22.77
CA GLN A 143 18.64 -6.04 23.80
C GLN A 143 19.89 -6.53 24.56
N ARG A 144 20.37 -7.76 24.33
CA ARG A 144 21.57 -8.32 24.96
C ARG A 144 22.61 -8.64 23.88
N GLN A 145 23.80 -8.05 24.04
CA GLN A 145 24.88 -7.99 23.05
C GLN A 145 25.64 -9.32 22.83
N GLU A 146 24.95 -10.41 22.50
CA GLU A 146 25.63 -11.68 22.17
C GLU A 146 25.60 -11.95 20.66
N LYS A 147 26.81 -12.04 20.11
CA LYS A 147 27.12 -12.35 18.70
C LYS A 147 26.94 -13.84 18.43
N ASN A 148 25.73 -14.35 18.48
CA ASN A 148 25.45 -15.67 17.90
C ASN A 148 25.18 -15.48 16.41
N ILE A 149 26.17 -15.86 15.61
CA ILE A 149 26.05 -15.91 14.15
C ILE A 149 24.97 -16.96 13.85
N PRO A 150 23.87 -16.60 13.15
CA PRO A 150 22.84 -17.58 12.84
C PRO A 150 23.43 -18.73 12.01
N PRO A 151 22.98 -19.98 12.20
CA PRO A 151 23.47 -21.11 11.44
C PRO A 151 23.33 -20.84 9.94
N ARG A 152 24.38 -21.15 9.18
CA ARG A 152 24.42 -20.94 7.73
C ARG A 152 23.28 -21.72 7.09
N MET A 153 22.31 -21.01 6.49
CA MET A 153 21.21 -21.64 5.79
C MET A 153 21.73 -22.61 4.73
N LEU A 154 21.14 -23.81 4.68
CA LEU A 154 21.31 -24.72 3.56
C LEU A 154 20.88 -24.04 2.25
N PRO A 155 21.53 -24.34 1.12
CA PRO A 155 21.12 -23.81 -0.17
C PRO A 155 19.70 -24.29 -0.50
N TYR A 156 18.88 -23.39 -1.03
CA TYR A 156 17.52 -23.71 -1.45
C TYR A 156 17.56 -24.55 -2.75
N PRO A 157 16.84 -25.68 -2.84
CA PRO A 157 16.75 -26.48 -4.06
C PRO A 157 16.11 -25.67 -5.18
N HIS A 158 16.58 -25.86 -6.41
CA HIS A 158 16.19 -25.02 -7.55
C HIS A 158 15.48 -25.79 -8.66
N HIS A 159 15.50 -27.12 -8.62
CA HIS A 159 14.89 -27.97 -9.63
C HIS A 159 13.59 -28.59 -9.09
N PHE A 160 12.50 -28.33 -9.80
CA PHE A 160 11.17 -28.79 -9.43
C PHE A 160 10.52 -29.50 -10.60
N VAL A 161 9.50 -30.29 -10.31
CA VAL A 161 8.70 -31.01 -11.29
C VAL A 161 7.23 -30.67 -11.06
N THR A 162 6.54 -30.37 -12.15
CA THR A 162 5.09 -30.15 -12.15
C THR A 162 4.32 -31.47 -12.07
N PRO A 163 3.02 -31.45 -11.74
CA PRO A 163 2.18 -32.66 -11.79
C PRO A 163 2.14 -33.33 -13.18
N ASN A 164 2.43 -32.57 -14.25
CA ASN A 164 2.50 -33.06 -15.62
C ASN A 164 3.92 -33.52 -16.03
N ASN A 165 4.82 -33.75 -15.07
CA ASN A 165 6.23 -34.13 -15.30
C ASN A 165 7.05 -33.15 -16.15
N ILE A 166 6.67 -31.87 -16.19
CA ILE A 166 7.49 -30.80 -16.78
C ILE A 166 8.54 -30.39 -15.74
N GLU A 167 9.81 -30.44 -16.12
CA GLU A 167 10.92 -29.94 -15.33
C GLU A 167 10.90 -28.40 -15.29
N ILE A 168 11.05 -27.84 -14.09
CA ILE A 168 11.09 -26.41 -13.83
C ILE A 168 12.39 -26.07 -13.11
N ASP A 169 13.13 -25.15 -13.71
CA ASP A 169 14.39 -24.67 -13.18
C ASP A 169 14.28 -23.22 -12.70
N LEU A 170 14.46 -23.02 -11.40
CA LEU A 170 14.36 -21.73 -10.72
C LEU A 170 15.73 -21.14 -10.34
N ARG A 171 16.84 -21.69 -10.84
CA ARG A 171 18.21 -21.20 -10.54
C ARG A 171 18.38 -19.71 -10.88
N LEU A 172 17.66 -19.20 -11.88
CA LEU A 172 17.69 -17.78 -12.25
C LEU A 172 17.20 -16.83 -11.14
N HIS A 173 16.46 -17.30 -10.13
CA HIS A 173 16.01 -16.46 -9.02
C HIS A 173 17.03 -16.30 -7.89
N ASN A 174 18.17 -17.00 -7.97
CA ASN A 174 19.24 -16.86 -7.00
C ASN A 174 20.01 -15.55 -7.21
N LYS A 175 19.89 -14.61 -6.26
CA LYS A 175 20.52 -13.27 -6.33
C LYS A 175 22.04 -13.33 -6.52
N ASN A 176 22.72 -14.32 -5.92
CA ASN A 176 24.17 -14.46 -6.04
C ASN A 176 24.59 -14.95 -7.44
N LEU A 177 23.76 -15.78 -8.08
CA LEU A 177 23.98 -16.18 -9.47
C LEU A 177 23.69 -15.03 -10.43
N GLN A 178 22.62 -14.27 -10.19
CA GLN A 178 22.26 -13.11 -11.02
C GLN A 178 23.37 -12.06 -11.10
N THR A 179 24.02 -11.73 -9.98
CA THR A 179 25.10 -10.72 -9.94
C THR A 179 26.31 -11.17 -10.76
N LYS A 180 26.72 -12.44 -10.63
CA LYS A 180 27.81 -13.03 -11.42
C LYS A 180 27.45 -13.09 -12.91
N LEU A 181 26.26 -13.59 -13.24
CA LEU A 181 25.76 -13.66 -14.61
C LEU A 181 25.73 -12.30 -15.29
N LYS A 182 25.27 -11.25 -14.59
CA LYS A 182 25.20 -9.89 -15.14
C LYS A 182 26.58 -9.37 -15.58
N SER A 183 27.62 -9.62 -14.78
CA SER A 183 28.99 -9.23 -15.12
C SER A 183 29.48 -9.94 -16.39
N ILE A 184 29.28 -11.26 -16.45
CA ILE A 184 29.69 -12.11 -17.56
C ILE A 184 28.96 -11.72 -18.85
N ILE A 185 27.63 -11.62 -18.81
CA ILE A 185 26.81 -11.24 -19.97
C ILE A 185 27.22 -9.85 -20.50
N SER A 186 27.47 -8.90 -19.61
CA SER A 186 27.93 -7.57 -20.01
C SER A 186 29.25 -7.62 -20.78
N SER A 187 30.20 -8.45 -20.32
CA SER A 187 31.49 -8.62 -21.00
C SER A 187 31.38 -9.40 -22.33
N LEU A 188 30.52 -10.42 -22.39
CA LEU A 188 30.28 -11.20 -23.60
C LEU A 188 29.66 -10.34 -24.69
N LEU A 189 28.62 -9.58 -24.36
CA LEU A 189 27.94 -8.73 -25.34
C LEU A 189 28.80 -7.56 -25.81
N SER A 190 29.66 -6.98 -24.96
CA SER A 190 30.57 -5.91 -25.38
C SER A 190 31.69 -6.41 -26.29
N ASN A 191 32.18 -7.63 -26.06
CA ASN A 191 33.36 -8.17 -26.74
C ASN A 191 32.99 -8.93 -28.02
N ASN A 192 31.87 -9.65 -28.04
CA ASN A 192 31.48 -10.52 -29.16
C ASN A 192 30.57 -9.86 -30.20
N THR A 193 30.06 -8.64 -30.00
CA THR A 193 29.42 -7.92 -31.11
C THR A 193 30.49 -7.38 -32.06
N PRO A 194 30.62 -7.90 -33.30
CA PRO A 194 31.62 -7.40 -34.23
C PRO A 194 31.39 -5.91 -34.48
N LYS A 195 32.39 -5.10 -34.13
CA LYS A 195 32.39 -3.66 -34.37
C LYS A 195 32.10 -3.41 -35.86
N GLY A 196 30.94 -2.82 -36.16
CA GLY A 196 30.52 -2.51 -37.53
C GLY A 196 29.50 -3.47 -38.18
N TRP A 197 29.21 -4.64 -37.60
CA TRP A 197 28.16 -5.52 -38.16
C TRP A 197 26.81 -4.83 -38.23
N PHE A 198 26.41 -4.13 -37.18
CA PHE A 198 25.14 -3.40 -37.14
C PHE A 198 24.99 -2.44 -38.32
N ILE A 199 26.08 -1.75 -38.69
CA ILE A 199 26.10 -0.80 -39.81
C ILE A 199 25.99 -1.54 -41.14
N ALA A 200 26.74 -2.64 -41.31
CA ALA A 200 26.70 -3.46 -42.51
C ALA A 200 25.32 -4.12 -42.73
N ALA A 201 24.75 -4.73 -41.69
CA ALA A 201 23.43 -5.36 -41.71
C ALA A 201 22.33 -4.33 -41.99
N LYS A 202 22.37 -3.17 -41.34
CA LYS A 202 21.44 -2.07 -41.61
C LYS A 202 21.50 -1.61 -43.07
N ARG A 203 22.70 -1.46 -43.66
CA ARG A 203 22.85 -1.10 -45.08
C ARG A 203 22.29 -2.18 -46.00
N ARG A 204 22.55 -3.46 -45.72
CA ARG A 204 22.00 -4.60 -46.47
C ARG A 204 20.47 -4.57 -46.47
N LEU A 205 19.86 -4.45 -45.29
CA LEU A 205 18.40 -4.43 -45.12
C LEU A 205 17.77 -3.21 -45.80
N ILE A 206 18.37 -2.02 -45.69
CA ILE A 206 17.88 -0.81 -46.38
C ILE A 206 17.86 -1.01 -47.90
N ASN A 207 18.91 -1.60 -48.48
CA ASN A 207 18.96 -1.85 -49.92
C ASN A 207 17.92 -2.88 -50.35
N GLN A 208 17.71 -3.95 -49.57
CA GLN A 208 16.68 -4.95 -49.82
C GLN A 208 15.28 -4.32 -49.82
N TYR A 209 14.91 -3.60 -48.75
CA TYR A 209 13.59 -2.98 -48.65
C TYR A 209 13.36 -1.81 -49.61
N ARG A 210 14.43 -1.16 -50.10
CA ARG A 210 14.32 -0.17 -51.18
C ARG A 210 14.00 -0.81 -52.53
N ASN A 211 14.52 -2.01 -52.79
CA ASN A 211 14.15 -2.75 -53.99
C ASN A 211 12.68 -3.24 -53.90
N GLU A 212 12.24 -3.68 -52.72
CA GLU A 212 10.83 -4.01 -52.47
C GLU A 212 9.91 -2.78 -52.50
N GLN A 213 10.42 -1.59 -52.20
CA GLN A 213 9.67 -0.32 -52.28
C GLN A 213 9.18 -0.03 -53.70
N SER A 214 9.99 -0.35 -54.73
CA SER A 214 9.57 -0.20 -56.14
C SER A 214 8.45 -1.16 -56.54
N GLU A 215 8.27 -2.27 -55.82
CA GLU A 215 7.28 -3.31 -56.14
C GLU A 215 5.98 -3.16 -55.33
N LEU A 216 6.06 -2.74 -54.05
CA LEU A 216 4.94 -2.73 -53.09
C LEU A 216 4.47 -1.33 -52.66
N GLY A 217 5.14 -0.25 -53.09
CA GLY A 217 4.72 1.13 -52.78
C GLY A 217 4.79 1.51 -51.29
N LEU A 218 5.70 0.88 -50.53
CA LEU A 218 5.86 1.09 -49.08
C LEU A 218 6.30 2.52 -48.74
N SER A 219 5.78 3.05 -47.63
CA SER A 219 6.24 4.34 -47.10
C SER A 219 7.66 4.24 -46.53
N LYS A 220 8.44 5.33 -46.62
CA LYS A 220 9.78 5.40 -46.02
C LYS A 220 9.78 5.10 -44.51
N GLU A 221 8.71 5.47 -43.82
CA GLU A 221 8.53 5.20 -42.39
C GLU A 221 8.30 3.72 -42.09
N GLU A 222 7.53 3.03 -42.93
CA GLU A 222 7.27 1.59 -42.82
C GLU A 222 8.54 0.79 -43.08
N ILE A 223 9.33 1.20 -44.08
CA ILE A 223 10.65 0.61 -44.37
C ILE A 223 11.58 0.75 -43.17
N ALA A 224 11.65 1.94 -42.56
CA ALA A 224 12.47 2.15 -41.36
C ALA A 224 12.03 1.25 -40.20
N LYS A 225 10.73 1.09 -39.98
CA LYS A 225 10.17 0.21 -38.94
C LYS A 225 10.50 -1.25 -39.20
N ARG A 226 10.36 -1.73 -40.43
CA ARG A 226 10.69 -3.12 -40.84
C ARG A 226 12.18 -3.41 -40.68
N VAL A 227 13.05 -2.52 -41.17
CA VAL A 227 14.50 -2.61 -41.01
C VAL A 227 14.86 -2.74 -39.53
N GLN A 228 14.31 -1.87 -38.67
CA GLN A 228 14.62 -1.90 -37.24
C GLN A 228 14.14 -3.19 -36.57
N THR A 229 12.94 -3.67 -36.93
CA THR A 229 12.37 -4.90 -36.38
C THR A 229 13.23 -6.10 -36.73
N GLN A 230 13.61 -6.25 -38.01
CA GLN A 230 14.45 -7.36 -38.46
C GLN A 230 15.87 -7.28 -37.90
N LEU A 231 16.45 -6.08 -37.80
CA LEU A 231 17.77 -5.88 -37.20
C LEU A 231 17.77 -6.28 -35.71
N ASN A 232 16.71 -5.97 -34.99
CA ASN A 232 16.56 -6.38 -33.58
C ASN A 232 16.44 -7.90 -33.44
N VAL A 233 15.73 -8.57 -34.36
CA VAL A 233 15.62 -10.04 -34.39
C VAL A 233 16.98 -10.68 -34.70
N GLU A 234 17.68 -10.23 -35.74
CA GLU A 234 19.02 -10.74 -36.07
C GLU A 234 20.02 -10.50 -34.92
N TYR A 235 19.93 -9.36 -34.23
CA TYR A 235 20.76 -9.08 -33.05
C TYR A 235 20.43 -10.01 -31.89
N ALA A 236 19.14 -10.24 -31.62
CA ALA A 236 18.70 -11.12 -30.54
C ALA A 236 19.16 -12.56 -30.74
N GLU A 237 18.99 -13.13 -31.95
CA GLU A 237 19.45 -14.51 -32.23
C GLU A 237 20.97 -14.65 -32.07
N ARG A 238 21.76 -13.70 -32.56
CA ARG A 238 23.22 -13.72 -32.35
C ARG A 238 23.61 -13.62 -30.89
N ALA A 239 22.91 -12.77 -30.13
CA ALA A 239 23.14 -12.65 -28.69
C ALA A 239 22.78 -13.97 -27.98
N PHE A 240 21.68 -14.62 -28.37
CA PHE A 240 21.27 -15.91 -27.84
C PHE A 240 22.27 -17.02 -28.16
N GLU A 241 22.73 -17.13 -29.41
CA GLU A 241 23.77 -18.08 -29.82
C GLU A 241 25.08 -17.85 -29.04
N THR A 242 25.46 -16.59 -28.80
CA THR A 242 26.66 -16.26 -28.03
C THR A 242 26.54 -16.67 -26.56
N ILE A 243 25.34 -16.51 -25.98
CA ILE A 243 25.05 -16.87 -24.58
C ILE A 243 24.97 -18.39 -24.42
N GLU A 244 24.31 -19.11 -25.33
CA GLU A 244 24.19 -20.57 -25.29
C GLU A 244 25.53 -21.28 -25.42
N ASN A 245 26.45 -20.75 -26.24
CA ASN A 245 27.75 -21.35 -26.49
C ASN A 245 28.87 -20.83 -25.57
N SER A 246 28.54 -20.02 -24.56
CA SER A 246 29.54 -19.44 -23.66
C SER A 246 30.04 -20.45 -22.62
N ARG A 247 31.35 -20.73 -22.66
CA ARG A 247 32.03 -21.58 -21.67
C ARG A 247 32.01 -21.00 -20.26
N GLU A 248 32.03 -19.67 -20.12
CA GLU A 248 32.02 -19.00 -18.82
C GLU A 248 30.69 -19.20 -18.09
N ILE A 249 29.58 -19.22 -18.83
CA ILE A 249 28.24 -19.47 -18.27
C ILE A 249 28.08 -20.95 -17.94
N GLU A 250 28.56 -21.85 -18.80
CA GLU A 250 28.50 -23.29 -18.55
C GLU A 250 29.33 -23.71 -17.32
N ASN A 251 30.49 -23.08 -17.11
CA ASN A 251 31.34 -23.30 -15.94
C ASN A 251 30.70 -22.83 -14.62
N LEU A 252 29.78 -21.84 -14.65
CA LEU A 252 29.06 -21.42 -13.44
C LEU A 252 28.04 -22.45 -13.01
N SER A 253 27.26 -22.97 -13.97
CA SER A 253 26.26 -24.00 -13.75
C SER A 253 25.85 -24.58 -15.09
N PRO A 254 25.83 -25.92 -15.25
CA PRO A 254 25.52 -26.54 -16.52
C PRO A 254 24.08 -26.26 -16.96
N GLY A 255 23.89 -25.97 -18.26
CA GLY A 255 22.59 -25.68 -18.86
C GLY A 255 22.02 -24.29 -18.59
N LEU A 256 22.74 -23.44 -17.84
CA LEU A 256 22.28 -22.09 -17.46
C LEU A 256 22.13 -21.16 -18.66
N GLY A 257 22.97 -21.31 -19.70
CA GLY A 257 22.87 -20.53 -20.94
C GLY A 257 21.56 -20.77 -21.68
N ARG A 258 21.15 -22.04 -21.82
CA ARG A 258 19.87 -22.42 -22.45
C ARG A 258 18.67 -21.89 -21.67
N LEU A 259 18.72 -21.97 -20.34
CA LEU A 259 17.68 -21.44 -19.46
C LEU A 259 17.52 -19.92 -19.61
N LEU A 260 18.63 -19.18 -19.67
CA LEU A 260 18.63 -17.73 -19.89
C LEU A 260 18.02 -17.35 -21.23
N VAL A 261 18.40 -18.06 -22.31
CA VAL A 261 17.85 -17.80 -23.65
C VAL A 261 16.38 -18.17 -23.72
N ALA A 262 15.97 -19.30 -23.15
CA ALA A 262 14.56 -19.67 -23.07
C ALA A 262 13.73 -18.58 -22.38
N GLN A 263 14.19 -18.08 -21.23
CA GLN A 263 13.51 -17.00 -20.51
C GLN A 263 13.49 -15.69 -21.31
N ALA A 264 14.58 -15.33 -21.97
CA ALA A 264 14.64 -14.14 -22.81
C ALA A 264 13.70 -14.24 -24.03
N ARG A 265 13.65 -15.39 -24.70
CA ARG A 265 12.72 -15.68 -25.80
C ARG A 265 11.26 -15.55 -25.34
N ALA A 266 10.91 -16.11 -24.18
CA ALA A 266 9.56 -15.96 -23.62
C ALA A 266 9.19 -14.49 -23.36
N ILE A 267 10.13 -13.68 -22.85
CA ILE A 267 9.91 -12.23 -22.65
C ILE A 267 9.72 -11.51 -23.99
N LEU A 268 10.50 -11.84 -25.02
CA LEU A 268 10.33 -11.25 -26.35
C LEU A 268 8.98 -11.61 -26.96
N VAL A 269 8.55 -12.87 -26.83
CA VAL A 269 7.23 -13.37 -27.26
C VAL A 269 6.10 -12.59 -26.59
N MET A 270 6.13 -12.49 -25.26
CA MET A 270 5.11 -11.75 -24.51
C MET A 270 5.06 -10.27 -24.95
N LYS A 271 6.22 -9.65 -25.20
CA LYS A 271 6.29 -8.28 -25.71
C LYS A 271 5.72 -8.16 -27.13
N SER A 272 6.03 -9.08 -28.03
CA SER A 272 5.51 -9.05 -29.40
C SER A 272 4.00 -9.26 -29.44
N VAL A 273 3.46 -10.17 -28.62
CA VAL A 273 2.01 -10.39 -28.51
C VAL A 273 1.31 -9.12 -28.05
N VAL A 274 1.80 -8.47 -27.00
CA VAL A 274 1.23 -7.20 -26.51
C VAL A 274 1.32 -6.12 -27.59
N GLN A 275 2.45 -6.01 -28.30
CA GLN A 275 2.58 -5.04 -29.39
C GLN A 275 1.54 -5.28 -30.49
N ASN A 276 1.38 -6.53 -30.95
CA ASN A 276 0.38 -6.88 -31.97
C ASN A 276 -1.04 -6.52 -31.53
N LEU A 277 -1.44 -6.89 -30.31
CA LEU A 277 -2.75 -6.53 -29.77
C LEU A 277 -2.95 -5.02 -29.65
N THR A 278 -1.91 -4.25 -29.29
CA THR A 278 -2.02 -2.79 -29.26
C THR A 278 -2.14 -2.18 -30.66
N GLU A 279 -1.54 -2.80 -31.68
CA GLU A 279 -1.70 -2.37 -33.07
C GLU A 279 -3.10 -2.69 -33.59
N ASP A 280 -3.65 -3.85 -33.24
CA ASP A 280 -4.99 -4.25 -33.63
C ASP A 280 -6.06 -3.41 -32.93
N LEU A 281 -5.89 -3.07 -31.65
CA LEU A 281 -6.72 -2.07 -30.97
C LEU A 281 -6.67 -0.72 -31.69
N LYS A 282 -5.49 -0.25 -32.12
CA LYS A 282 -5.37 1.02 -32.87
C LYS A 282 -6.13 0.96 -34.19
N LYS A 283 -5.98 -0.11 -34.97
CA LYS A 283 -6.71 -0.32 -36.23
C LYS A 283 -8.23 -0.36 -36.01
N HIS A 284 -8.66 -1.05 -34.95
CA HIS A 284 -10.07 -1.11 -34.56
C HIS A 284 -10.61 0.27 -34.23
N LEU A 285 -9.92 1.04 -33.39
CA LEU A 285 -10.33 2.41 -33.04
C LEU A 285 -10.35 3.35 -34.25
N THR A 286 -9.43 3.22 -35.21
CA THR A 286 -9.47 4.01 -36.44
C THR A 286 -10.68 3.67 -37.31
N MET A 287 -11.01 2.38 -37.45
CA MET A 287 -12.20 1.92 -38.17
C MET A 287 -13.49 2.42 -37.52
N ILE A 288 -13.60 2.32 -36.19
CA ILE A 288 -14.75 2.83 -35.44
C ILE A 288 -14.86 4.35 -35.59
N ARG A 289 -13.73 5.07 -35.54
CA ARG A 289 -13.72 6.53 -35.77
C ARG A 289 -14.28 6.88 -37.15
N GLU A 290 -13.85 6.19 -38.20
CA GLU A 290 -14.36 6.39 -39.55
C GLU A 290 -15.86 6.08 -39.67
N LYS A 291 -16.31 5.00 -39.02
CA LYS A 291 -17.74 4.65 -38.94
C LYS A 291 -18.56 5.74 -38.25
N LEU A 292 -18.10 6.24 -37.09
CA LEU A 292 -18.77 7.30 -36.34
C LEU A 292 -18.87 8.61 -37.13
N VAL A 293 -17.83 8.94 -37.91
CA VAL A 293 -17.84 10.12 -38.78
C VAL A 293 -18.87 9.97 -39.90
N LYS A 294 -19.04 8.77 -40.46
CA LYS A 294 -20.03 8.47 -41.50
C LYS A 294 -21.46 8.47 -40.97
N GLU A 295 -21.70 7.84 -39.82
CA GLU A 295 -23.06 7.70 -39.23
C GLU A 295 -23.56 8.97 -38.54
N HIS A 296 -22.65 9.78 -37.98
CA HIS A 296 -23.01 10.96 -37.19
C HIS A 296 -22.24 12.21 -37.62
N PRO A 297 -22.56 12.83 -38.78
CA PRO A 297 -21.79 13.93 -39.35
C PRO A 297 -21.77 15.21 -38.49
N ILE A 298 -22.79 15.43 -37.67
CA ILE A 298 -22.89 16.61 -36.79
C ILE A 298 -22.17 16.34 -35.45
N LYS A 299 -22.48 15.22 -34.79
CA LYS A 299 -21.88 14.88 -33.48
C LYS A 299 -20.39 14.60 -33.60
N SER A 300 -19.94 14.04 -34.72
CA SER A 300 -18.52 13.79 -35.01
C SER A 300 -17.67 15.07 -35.10
N LYS A 301 -18.27 16.25 -35.32
CA LYS A 301 -17.54 17.53 -35.24
C LYS A 301 -17.16 17.91 -33.80
N ILE A 302 -17.79 17.28 -32.80
CA ILE A 302 -17.49 17.47 -31.38
C ILE A 302 -16.39 16.48 -30.98
N ASN A 303 -15.14 16.94 -30.88
CA ASN A 303 -13.99 16.10 -30.52
C ASN A 303 -14.23 15.30 -29.23
N ARG A 304 -14.77 15.97 -28.20
CA ARG A 304 -15.03 15.35 -26.90
C ARG A 304 -16.05 14.21 -26.97
N TRP A 305 -17.04 14.31 -27.87
CA TRP A 305 -18.03 13.25 -28.10
C TRP A 305 -17.37 12.03 -28.75
N ILE A 306 -16.56 12.23 -29.80
CA ILE A 306 -15.78 11.17 -30.43
C ILE A 306 -14.85 10.51 -29.42
N GLU A 307 -14.09 11.30 -28.64
CA GLU A 307 -13.15 10.78 -27.65
C GLU A 307 -13.87 9.93 -26.59
N THR A 308 -15.04 10.37 -26.13
CA THR A 308 -15.86 9.60 -25.17
C THR A 308 -16.31 8.28 -25.80
N LYS A 309 -16.79 8.30 -27.05
CA LYS A 309 -17.19 7.08 -27.76
C LYS A 309 -16.04 6.13 -28.05
N LEU A 310 -14.90 6.64 -28.49
CA LEU A 310 -13.69 5.84 -28.68
C LEU A 310 -13.14 5.29 -27.37
N PHE A 311 -13.33 6.00 -26.26
CA PHE A 311 -12.95 5.53 -24.93
C PHE A 311 -13.87 4.41 -24.43
N GLU A 312 -15.20 4.56 -24.59
CA GLU A 312 -16.19 3.52 -24.31
C GLU A 312 -15.88 2.24 -25.12
N GLU A 313 -15.66 2.38 -26.43
CA GLU A 313 -15.32 1.25 -27.30
C GLU A 313 -13.95 0.63 -26.96
N ARG A 314 -12.97 1.45 -26.57
CA ARG A 314 -11.68 0.94 -26.09
C ARG A 314 -11.85 0.06 -24.86
N ILE A 315 -12.65 0.49 -23.88
CA ILE A 315 -12.90 -0.30 -22.67
C ILE A 315 -13.59 -1.61 -23.03
N ASN A 316 -14.61 -1.56 -23.90
CA ASN A 316 -15.32 -2.74 -24.36
C ASN A 316 -14.37 -3.72 -25.08
N TYR A 317 -13.52 -3.23 -25.98
CA TYR A 317 -12.54 -4.05 -26.68
C TYR A 317 -11.53 -4.70 -25.72
N ILE A 318 -11.01 -3.93 -24.76
CA ILE A 318 -10.07 -4.46 -23.74
C ILE A 318 -10.74 -5.54 -22.89
N HIS A 319 -12.01 -5.36 -22.53
CA HIS A 319 -12.76 -6.37 -21.77
C HIS A 319 -13.06 -7.62 -22.59
N GLN A 320 -13.33 -7.49 -23.89
CA GLN A 320 -13.55 -8.63 -24.78
C GLN A 320 -12.27 -9.44 -25.01
N HIS A 321 -11.11 -8.76 -25.04
CA HIS A 321 -9.80 -9.33 -25.33
C HIS A 321 -8.86 -9.34 -24.11
N GLU A 322 -9.42 -9.41 -22.90
CA GLU A 322 -8.66 -9.31 -21.64
C GLU A 322 -7.60 -10.42 -21.51
N TRP A 323 -7.92 -11.61 -22.03
CA TRP A 323 -7.12 -12.83 -21.86
C TRP A 323 -6.29 -13.21 -23.08
N ASP A 324 -6.53 -12.57 -24.22
CA ASP A 324 -5.90 -12.91 -25.50
C ASP A 324 -4.37 -12.81 -25.43
N ALA A 325 -3.85 -11.84 -24.68
CA ALA A 325 -2.42 -11.67 -24.49
C ALA A 325 -1.77 -12.89 -23.84
N HIS A 326 -2.42 -13.47 -22.82
CA HIS A 326 -1.94 -14.68 -22.15
C HIS A 326 -2.09 -15.90 -23.06
N GLN A 327 -3.24 -16.08 -23.70
CA GLN A 327 -3.51 -17.22 -24.58
C GLN A 327 -2.52 -17.29 -25.75
N LEU A 328 -2.36 -16.19 -26.48
CA LEU A 328 -1.42 -16.12 -27.60
C LEU A 328 0.04 -16.32 -27.14
N SER A 329 0.40 -15.80 -25.96
CA SER A 329 1.75 -16.00 -25.41
C SER A 329 2.00 -17.46 -25.03
N ILE A 330 1.00 -18.16 -24.51
CA ILE A 330 1.09 -19.59 -24.17
C ILE A 330 1.33 -20.41 -25.45
N ASP A 331 0.54 -20.17 -26.50
CA ASP A 331 0.65 -20.91 -27.76
C ASP A 331 2.00 -20.67 -28.45
N GLN A 332 2.47 -19.43 -28.46
CA GLN A 332 3.79 -19.10 -29.01
C GLN A 332 4.94 -19.69 -28.18
N CYS A 333 4.84 -19.67 -26.85
CA CYS A 333 5.85 -20.29 -25.98
C CYS A 333 5.90 -21.82 -26.16
N LYS A 334 4.74 -22.49 -26.32
CA LYS A 334 4.66 -23.92 -26.64
C LYS A 334 5.29 -24.23 -27.98
N THR A 335 5.02 -23.41 -29.01
CA THR A 335 5.58 -23.57 -30.36
C THR A 335 7.11 -23.46 -30.36
N LEU A 336 7.67 -22.59 -29.52
CA LEU A 336 9.11 -22.41 -29.35
C LEU A 336 9.75 -23.46 -28.41
N GLY A 337 8.98 -24.42 -27.89
CA GLY A 337 9.46 -25.45 -26.97
C GLY A 337 9.74 -24.96 -25.55
N ASN A 338 9.34 -23.74 -25.18
CA ASN A 338 9.50 -23.22 -23.81
C ASN A 338 8.30 -23.62 -22.92
N GLN A 339 8.34 -24.86 -22.45
CA GLN A 339 7.30 -25.44 -21.61
C GLN A 339 7.21 -24.76 -20.22
N GLN A 340 8.34 -24.37 -19.64
CA GLN A 340 8.39 -23.69 -18.34
C GLN A 340 7.65 -22.33 -18.39
N ALA A 341 7.92 -21.50 -19.39
CA ALA A 341 7.24 -20.21 -19.53
C ALA A 341 5.75 -20.40 -19.83
N ALA A 342 5.40 -21.35 -20.71
CA ALA A 342 4.01 -21.66 -21.01
C ALA A 342 3.23 -22.11 -19.75
N TYR A 343 3.85 -22.93 -18.89
CA TYR A 343 3.26 -23.35 -17.63
C TYR A 343 2.96 -22.17 -16.70
N PHE A 344 3.93 -21.27 -16.47
CA PHE A 344 3.72 -20.13 -15.57
C PHE A 344 2.70 -19.12 -16.11
N ILE A 345 2.69 -18.86 -17.43
CA ILE A 345 1.69 -17.97 -18.05
C ILE A 345 0.29 -18.60 -17.97
N GLN A 346 0.18 -19.92 -18.18
CA GLN A 346 -1.07 -20.65 -18.03
C GLN A 346 -1.59 -20.60 -16.59
N ARG A 347 -0.70 -20.77 -15.59
CA ARG A 347 -1.07 -20.68 -14.19
C ARG A 347 -1.47 -19.27 -13.78
N ASP A 348 -0.77 -18.25 -14.28
CA ASP A 348 -1.17 -16.85 -14.08
C ASP A 348 -2.55 -16.57 -14.64
N LEU A 349 -2.85 -17.09 -15.84
CA LEU A 349 -4.15 -16.94 -16.47
C LEU A 349 -5.27 -17.56 -15.62
N THR A 350 -5.10 -18.79 -15.13
CA THR A 350 -6.09 -19.43 -14.24
C THR A 350 -6.29 -18.63 -12.96
N PHE A 351 -5.20 -18.13 -12.35
CA PHE A 351 -5.31 -17.32 -11.14
C PHE A 351 -6.16 -16.06 -11.37
N ARG A 352 -5.90 -15.34 -12.46
CA ARG A 352 -6.60 -14.10 -12.79
C ARG A 352 -8.09 -14.33 -13.13
N GLN A 353 -8.39 -15.42 -13.83
CA GLN A 353 -9.77 -15.76 -14.22
C GLN A 353 -10.60 -16.23 -13.02
N ASP A 354 -10.10 -17.20 -12.26
CA ASP A 354 -10.92 -17.95 -11.29
C ASP A 354 -10.73 -17.47 -9.84
N HIS A 355 -9.50 -17.06 -9.46
CA HIS A 355 -9.13 -16.83 -8.07
C HIS A 355 -9.02 -15.34 -7.68
N GLU A 356 -8.61 -14.46 -8.58
CA GLU A 356 -8.33 -13.06 -8.24
C GLU A 356 -9.59 -12.30 -7.83
N SER A 357 -10.71 -12.54 -8.52
CA SER A 357 -11.99 -11.87 -8.24
C SER A 357 -12.56 -12.29 -6.87
N THR A 358 -12.58 -13.58 -6.58
CA THR A 358 -13.03 -14.14 -5.30
C THR A 358 -12.12 -13.71 -4.15
N LEU A 359 -10.80 -13.74 -4.36
CA LEU A 359 -9.82 -13.28 -3.39
C LEU A 359 -10.01 -11.79 -3.08
N ARG A 360 -10.18 -10.94 -4.09
CA ARG A 360 -10.43 -9.52 -3.87
C ARG A 360 -11.73 -9.27 -3.10
N LEU A 361 -12.79 -10.03 -3.36
CA LEU A 361 -14.03 -9.92 -2.58
C LEU A 361 -13.82 -10.34 -1.13
N ASN A 362 -13.08 -11.42 -0.88
CA ASN A 362 -12.74 -11.90 0.46
C ASN A 362 -11.85 -10.91 1.22
N LEU A 363 -10.86 -10.32 0.56
CA LEU A 363 -9.95 -9.33 1.16
C LEU A 363 -10.62 -7.97 1.37
N LYS A 364 -11.57 -7.59 0.51
CA LYS A 364 -12.42 -6.40 0.69
C LYS A 364 -13.49 -6.61 1.74
N SER A 365 -13.79 -7.85 2.14
CA SER A 365 -14.70 -8.08 3.25
C SER A 365 -14.15 -7.35 4.47
N PRO A 366 -14.95 -6.51 5.14
CA PRO A 366 -14.45 -5.67 6.21
C PRO A 366 -14.00 -6.57 7.36
N VAL A 367 -12.69 -6.75 7.51
CA VAL A 367 -12.11 -7.20 8.76
C VAL A 367 -12.51 -6.14 9.77
N THR A 368 -13.52 -6.44 10.60
CA THR A 368 -14.03 -5.47 11.56
C THR A 368 -12.87 -5.02 12.44
N PRO A 369 -12.40 -3.76 12.35
CA PRO A 369 -11.26 -3.34 13.14
C PRO A 369 -11.69 -3.34 14.60
N GLN A 370 -11.11 -4.24 15.39
CA GLN A 370 -11.29 -4.26 16.84
C GLN A 370 -10.16 -3.47 17.49
N ARG A 371 -10.27 -2.14 17.46
CA ARG A 371 -9.49 -1.30 18.37
C ARG A 371 -10.34 -1.01 19.61
N THR A 372 -9.83 -1.45 20.76
CA THR A 372 -10.35 -1.09 22.08
C THR A 372 -9.67 0.19 22.53
N ILE A 373 -10.46 1.21 22.84
CA ILE A 373 -9.99 2.50 23.35
C ILE A 373 -10.50 2.66 24.78
N ASP A 374 -9.57 2.86 25.69
CA ASP A 374 -9.85 2.95 27.13
C ASP A 374 -9.80 4.41 27.61
N CYS A 375 -10.80 4.80 28.39
CA CYS A 375 -10.89 6.08 29.07
C CYS A 375 -11.06 5.85 30.57
N SER A 376 -10.27 6.51 31.42
CA SER A 376 -10.31 6.29 32.86
C SER A 376 -10.75 7.52 33.64
N ARG A 377 -11.60 7.33 34.66
CA ARG A 377 -11.94 8.36 35.66
C ARG A 377 -11.45 7.99 37.05
N ALA A 378 -11.08 8.96 37.87
CA ALA A 378 -10.71 8.75 39.26
C ALA A 378 -11.93 8.35 40.11
N ILE A 379 -11.71 7.48 41.10
CA ILE A 379 -12.73 7.15 42.11
C ILE A 379 -12.69 8.25 43.19
N TRP A 380 -13.79 8.99 43.32
CA TRP A 380 -13.83 10.21 44.14
C TRP A 380 -13.66 9.95 45.63
N PHE A 381 -14.35 8.94 46.16
CA PHE A 381 -14.27 8.58 47.58
C PHE A 381 -13.28 7.45 47.80
N ARG A 382 -12.38 7.65 48.75
CA ARG A 382 -11.36 6.65 49.12
C ARG A 382 -11.98 5.33 49.56
N LYS A 383 -13.14 5.39 50.24
CA LYS A 383 -13.92 4.20 50.65
C LYS A 383 -14.26 3.26 49.50
N ASN A 384 -14.42 3.82 48.30
CA ASN A 384 -14.82 3.09 47.10
C ASN A 384 -13.62 2.65 46.24
N TRP A 385 -12.38 2.88 46.69
CA TRP A 385 -11.22 2.28 46.04
C TRP A 385 -11.37 0.76 46.01
N ILE A 386 -10.72 0.11 45.05
CA ILE A 386 -10.88 -1.32 44.84
C ILE A 386 -9.52 -1.96 45.07
N VAL A 387 -9.44 -2.90 46.00
CA VAL A 387 -8.23 -3.74 46.17
C VAL A 387 -8.43 -4.98 45.32
N GLU A 388 -7.43 -5.27 44.49
CA GLU A 388 -7.47 -6.36 43.53
C GLU A 388 -6.26 -7.26 43.70
N ARG A 389 -6.48 -8.56 43.66
CA ARG A 389 -5.43 -9.55 43.47
C ARG A 389 -5.08 -9.63 41.99
N THR A 390 -3.82 -9.51 41.59
CA THR A 390 -3.38 -9.45 40.17
C THR A 390 -2.55 -10.64 39.69
N TYR A 391 -1.90 -11.38 40.59
CA TYR A 391 -1.05 -12.54 40.25
C TYR A 391 -1.03 -13.52 41.44
N PRO A 392 -0.84 -14.85 41.26
CA PRO A 392 -0.80 -15.63 40.00
C PRO A 392 -2.18 -15.98 39.43
N LEU A 393 -3.23 -15.73 40.20
CA LEU A 393 -4.61 -16.10 39.89
C LEU A 393 -5.37 -14.95 39.21
N PRO A 394 -6.50 -15.22 38.54
CA PRO A 394 -7.31 -14.19 37.89
C PRO A 394 -7.75 -13.09 38.85
N THR A 395 -7.97 -11.92 38.27
CA THR A 395 -8.22 -10.67 38.98
C THR A 395 -9.46 -10.76 39.86
N LYS A 396 -9.30 -10.73 41.19
CA LYS A 396 -10.41 -10.85 42.14
C LYS A 396 -10.51 -9.58 42.98
N ARG A 397 -11.72 -9.01 43.06
CA ARG A 397 -12.04 -7.85 43.90
C ARG A 397 -12.15 -8.28 45.36
N ILE A 398 -11.45 -7.55 46.23
CA ILE A 398 -11.43 -7.74 47.67
C ILE A 398 -12.06 -6.50 48.32
N PRO A 399 -12.85 -6.64 49.40
CA PRO A 399 -13.43 -5.50 50.11
C PRO A 399 -12.35 -4.56 50.64
N THR A 400 -12.54 -3.25 50.52
CA THR A 400 -11.60 -2.22 50.99
C THR A 400 -11.79 -1.92 52.48
N LEU A 401 -10.77 -2.23 53.28
CA LEU A 401 -10.74 -1.94 54.72
C LEU A 401 -9.61 -0.96 55.05
N PHE A 402 -9.88 0.01 55.93
CA PHE A 402 -8.88 0.98 56.41
C PHE A 402 -8.42 0.62 57.81
N ALA A 403 -7.12 0.73 58.08
CA ALA A 403 -6.55 0.38 59.38
C ALA A 403 -7.13 1.19 60.57
N LYS A 404 -7.72 2.37 60.30
CA LYS A 404 -8.29 3.25 61.31
C LYS A 404 -9.62 2.76 61.90
N TYR A 405 -10.33 1.87 61.21
CA TYR A 405 -11.64 1.38 61.65
C TYR A 405 -11.53 -0.04 62.20
N THR A 406 -12.32 -0.32 63.23
CA THR A 406 -12.51 -1.67 63.77
C THR A 406 -13.55 -2.39 62.91
N TYR A 407 -13.27 -3.63 62.55
CA TYR A 407 -14.15 -4.49 61.75
C TYR A 407 -14.57 -5.71 62.58
N SER A 408 -15.56 -6.48 62.09
CA SER A 408 -15.97 -7.70 62.78
C SER A 408 -14.86 -8.75 62.75
N ASN A 409 -14.77 -9.56 63.80
CA ASN A 409 -13.77 -10.63 63.91
C ASN A 409 -13.83 -11.59 62.71
N GLU A 410 -15.03 -11.86 62.20
CA GLU A 410 -15.24 -12.70 61.01
C GLU A 410 -14.55 -12.14 59.75
N GLU A 411 -14.55 -10.82 59.54
CA GLU A 411 -13.90 -10.17 58.40
C GLU A 411 -12.37 -10.19 58.51
N GLU A 412 -11.84 -10.08 59.72
CA GLU A 412 -10.42 -10.16 60.01
C GLU A 412 -9.88 -11.58 59.80
N GLU A 413 -10.58 -12.58 60.34
CA GLU A 413 -10.25 -14.00 60.13
C GLU A 413 -10.33 -14.40 58.66
N ARG A 414 -11.30 -13.87 57.90
CA ARG A 414 -11.44 -14.15 56.46
C ARG A 414 -10.24 -13.64 55.66
N ARG A 415 -9.64 -12.52 56.05
CA ARG A 415 -8.45 -11.96 55.42
C ARG A 415 -7.16 -12.67 55.81
N GLN A 416 -7.01 -13.03 57.08
CA GLN A 416 -5.87 -13.82 57.52
C GLN A 416 -5.83 -15.17 56.79
N ARG A 417 -7.00 -15.81 56.60
CA ARG A 417 -7.14 -17.01 55.76
C ARG A 417 -6.76 -16.78 54.30
N LEU A 418 -7.15 -15.65 53.71
CA LEU A 418 -6.77 -15.31 52.32
C LEU A 418 -5.26 -15.16 52.17
N ILE A 419 -4.60 -14.49 53.12
CA ILE A 419 -3.15 -14.24 53.12
C ILE A 419 -2.37 -15.55 53.34
N SER A 420 -2.81 -16.39 54.28
CA SER A 420 -2.16 -17.67 54.55
C SER A 420 -2.33 -18.69 53.42
N SER A 421 -3.45 -18.63 52.69
CA SER A 421 -3.71 -19.53 51.55
C SER A 421 -2.90 -19.19 50.30
N GLU A 422 -2.47 -17.94 50.12
CA GLU A 422 -1.86 -17.46 48.87
C GLU A 422 -0.65 -16.52 49.13
N PRO A 423 0.50 -17.04 49.60
CA PRO A 423 1.66 -16.21 49.97
C PRO A 423 2.34 -15.53 48.77
N GLU A 424 2.22 -16.09 47.56
CA GLU A 424 2.79 -15.52 46.32
C GLU A 424 1.87 -14.48 45.64
N ALA A 425 0.69 -14.21 46.22
CA ALA A 425 -0.28 -13.32 45.61
C ALA A 425 0.17 -11.85 45.63
N GLN A 426 0.05 -11.18 44.48
CA GLN A 426 0.26 -9.74 44.38
C GLN A 426 -1.08 -9.00 44.48
N TYR A 427 -1.11 -7.97 45.33
CA TYR A 427 -2.28 -7.13 45.53
C TYR A 427 -1.99 -5.69 45.10
N SER A 428 -2.92 -5.10 44.35
CA SER A 428 -2.83 -3.72 43.87
C SER A 428 -4.09 -2.92 44.20
N ILE A 429 -3.94 -1.59 44.31
CA ILE A 429 -5.06 -0.68 44.54
C ILE A 429 -5.46 -0.05 43.22
N ARG A 430 -6.70 -0.29 42.80
CA ARG A 430 -7.32 0.40 41.67
C ARG A 430 -7.99 1.69 42.16
N ARG A 431 -7.40 2.82 41.77
CA ARG A 431 -7.88 4.20 42.09
C ARG A 431 -8.70 4.83 40.97
N LYS A 432 -8.80 4.18 39.81
CA LYS A 432 -9.51 4.66 38.62
C LYS A 432 -10.48 3.60 38.08
N ILE A 433 -11.61 4.04 37.56
CA ILE A 433 -12.56 3.21 36.81
C ILE A 433 -12.26 3.40 35.33
N THR A 434 -12.04 2.31 34.61
CA THR A 434 -11.78 2.31 33.17
C THR A 434 -13.05 1.95 32.41
N TYR A 435 -13.39 2.78 31.43
CA TYR A 435 -14.45 2.54 30.45
C TYR A 435 -13.79 2.23 29.11
N SER A 436 -14.17 1.11 28.51
CA SER A 436 -13.69 0.68 27.20
C SER A 436 -14.77 0.90 26.14
N THR A 437 -14.37 1.43 24.98
CA THR A 437 -15.21 1.46 23.78
C THR A 437 -14.49 0.81 22.61
N THR A 438 -15.26 0.28 21.65
CA THR A 438 -14.73 -0.44 20.50
C THR A 438 -15.08 0.28 19.21
N THR A 439 -14.17 0.29 18.24
CA THR A 439 -14.41 0.81 16.88
C THR A 439 -15.36 -0.04 16.03
N ARG A 440 -15.83 -1.18 16.55
CA ARG A 440 -16.70 -2.15 15.85
C ARG A 440 -18.08 -1.61 15.48
N TYR A 441 -18.65 -0.74 16.30
CA TYR A 441 -20.04 -0.31 16.16
C TYR A 441 -20.15 1.08 15.50
N PRO A 442 -21.20 1.34 14.72
CA PRO A 442 -21.48 2.70 14.25
C PRO A 442 -21.64 3.65 15.44
N PHE A 443 -21.37 4.92 15.21
CA PHE A 443 -21.33 6.01 16.18
C PHE A 443 -20.31 5.83 17.32
N TRP A 444 -19.30 4.94 17.16
CA TRP A 444 -18.26 4.77 18.17
C TRP A 444 -17.51 6.07 18.48
N ARG A 445 -17.39 6.99 17.51
CA ARG A 445 -16.77 8.31 17.70
C ARG A 445 -17.58 9.19 18.65
N TRP A 446 -18.92 9.18 18.56
CA TRP A 446 -19.79 9.90 19.47
C TRP A 446 -19.79 9.28 20.86
N LYS A 447 -19.82 7.94 20.93
CA LYS A 447 -19.67 7.22 22.20
C LYS A 447 -18.33 7.52 22.85
N LEU A 448 -17.24 7.53 22.08
CA LEU A 448 -15.90 7.89 22.56
C LEU A 448 -15.84 9.35 23.01
N PHE A 449 -16.42 10.27 22.25
CA PHE A 449 -16.51 11.68 22.61
C PHE A 449 -17.23 11.84 23.94
N ALA A 450 -18.43 11.27 24.10
CA ALA A 450 -19.21 11.31 25.32
C ALA A 450 -18.48 10.68 26.52
N LEU A 451 -17.84 9.52 26.33
CA LEU A 451 -17.04 8.88 27.37
C LEU A 451 -15.83 9.71 27.78
N ARG A 452 -15.14 10.31 26.81
CA ARG A 452 -13.93 11.11 27.05
C ARG A 452 -14.28 12.43 27.72
N THR A 453 -15.34 13.12 27.27
CA THR A 453 -15.83 14.35 27.93
C THR A 453 -16.30 14.05 29.35
N TYR A 454 -17.05 12.96 29.57
CA TYR A 454 -17.46 12.54 30.90
C TYR A 454 -16.27 12.24 31.82
N CYS A 455 -15.29 11.44 31.36
CA CYS A 455 -14.11 11.12 32.16
C CYS A 455 -13.26 12.35 32.47
N TRP A 456 -13.04 13.22 31.48
CA TRP A 456 -12.27 14.46 31.64
C TRP A 456 -12.96 15.43 32.59
N LEU A 457 -14.26 15.67 32.41
CA LEU A 457 -15.04 16.55 33.28
C LEU A 457 -15.07 16.02 34.71
N SER A 458 -15.32 14.71 34.89
CA SER A 458 -15.32 14.08 36.22
C SER A 458 -13.94 14.16 36.90
N ASN A 459 -12.85 14.00 36.16
CA ASN A 459 -11.49 14.14 36.67
C ASN A 459 -11.14 15.59 36.99
N ALA A 460 -11.58 16.55 36.18
CA ALA A 460 -11.40 17.97 36.41
C ALA A 460 -12.12 18.40 37.69
N ILE A 461 -13.39 18.02 37.85
CA ILE A 461 -14.16 18.26 39.07
C ILE A 461 -13.49 17.62 40.29
N TYR A 462 -13.04 16.36 40.17
CA TYR A 462 -12.31 15.70 41.24
C TYR A 462 -11.03 16.46 41.63
N GLY A 463 -10.25 16.93 40.65
CA GLY A 463 -9.04 17.72 40.88
C GLY A 463 -9.34 19.05 41.59
N PHE A 464 -10.20 19.88 40.99
CA PHE A 464 -10.45 21.23 41.47
C PHE A 464 -11.33 21.29 42.72
N CYS A 465 -12.33 20.41 42.86
CA CYS A 465 -13.29 20.47 43.97
C CYS A 465 -12.91 19.57 45.16
N LEU A 466 -12.06 18.55 44.98
CA LEU A 466 -11.69 17.64 46.06
C LEU A 466 -10.19 17.63 46.35
N VAL A 467 -9.34 17.46 45.34
CA VAL A 467 -7.89 17.34 45.57
C VAL A 467 -7.27 18.68 45.96
N VAL A 468 -7.52 19.75 45.20
CA VAL A 468 -6.98 21.08 45.47
C VAL A 468 -7.42 21.63 46.85
N PRO A 469 -8.72 21.65 47.22
CA PRO A 469 -9.15 22.27 48.47
C PRO A 469 -8.93 21.41 49.73
N PHE A 470 -8.69 20.09 49.62
CA PHE A 470 -8.59 19.20 50.79
C PHE A 470 -7.36 18.28 50.83
N GLY A 471 -6.70 18.02 49.70
CA GLY A 471 -5.59 17.07 49.59
C GLY A 471 -4.26 17.68 49.14
N SER A 472 -4.26 18.94 48.67
CA SER A 472 -3.09 19.65 48.16
C SER A 472 -2.29 20.34 49.28
N PRO A 473 -0.98 20.58 49.10
CA PRO A 473 -0.19 21.42 50.02
C PRO A 473 -0.69 22.87 50.15
N VAL A 474 -1.48 23.35 49.18
CA VAL A 474 -2.09 24.70 49.16
C VAL A 474 -3.57 24.66 49.56
N SER A 475 -4.03 23.54 50.13
CA SER A 475 -5.44 23.36 50.51
C SER A 475 -5.84 24.19 51.74
N PHE A 476 -7.14 24.46 51.90
CA PHE A 476 -7.68 25.03 53.14
C PHE A 476 -7.31 24.18 54.36
N ARG A 477 -7.30 22.86 54.18
CA ARG A 477 -6.87 21.90 55.21
C ARG A 477 -5.38 22.05 55.55
N ALA A 478 -4.52 22.31 54.58
CA ALA A 478 -3.11 22.57 54.81
C ALA A 478 -2.84 23.92 55.49
N LEU A 479 -3.72 24.91 55.31
CA LEU A 479 -3.58 26.19 56.00
C LEU A 479 -4.08 26.11 57.44
N LEU A 480 -5.26 25.52 57.67
CA LEU A 480 -6.00 25.66 58.92
C LEU A 480 -5.99 24.43 59.85
N SER A 481 -5.47 23.27 59.41
CA SER A 481 -5.45 22.08 60.28
C SER A 481 -4.42 22.23 61.41
N PRO A 482 -4.75 21.95 62.68
CA PRO A 482 -3.79 22.00 63.78
C PRO A 482 -2.80 20.82 63.77
N LYS A 483 -3.14 19.72 63.11
CA LYS A 483 -2.29 18.51 62.99
C LYS A 483 -1.87 18.29 61.53
N PRO A 484 -0.66 17.72 61.28
CA PRO A 484 -0.27 17.28 59.94
C PRO A 484 -1.25 16.22 59.42
N PHE A 485 -1.43 16.18 58.10
CA PHE A 485 -2.33 15.22 57.46
C PHE A 485 -1.61 14.43 56.37
N GLN A 486 -2.12 13.22 56.09
CA GLN A 486 -1.59 12.32 55.07
C GLN A 486 -2.69 12.11 54.00
N PRO A 487 -2.54 12.67 52.78
CA PRO A 487 -3.54 12.59 51.74
C PRO A 487 -3.57 11.22 51.03
N ASN A 488 -2.48 10.44 51.03
CA ASN A 488 -2.43 9.16 50.33
C ASN A 488 -2.54 7.97 51.29
N TYR A 489 -3.15 6.89 50.81
CA TYR A 489 -3.13 5.58 51.48
C TYR A 489 -2.36 4.56 50.65
N GLU A 490 -1.61 3.73 51.33
CA GLU A 490 -0.86 2.60 50.80
C GLU A 490 -1.44 1.28 51.33
N LEU A 491 -1.33 0.22 50.53
CA LEU A 491 -1.76 -1.11 50.94
C LEU A 491 -0.65 -1.77 51.73
N ASN A 492 -0.92 -2.14 52.99
CA ASN A 492 0.01 -2.98 53.72
C ASN A 492 -0.15 -4.43 53.24
N LYS A 493 0.95 -5.07 52.83
CA LYS A 493 0.92 -6.44 52.29
C LYS A 493 0.58 -7.48 53.37
N ASN A 494 0.90 -7.20 54.63
CA ASN A 494 0.73 -8.15 55.74
C ASN A 494 -0.71 -8.24 56.26
N ASP A 495 -1.47 -7.13 56.18
CA ASP A 495 -2.85 -7.06 56.70
C ASP A 495 -3.89 -6.83 55.58
N LEU A 496 -3.42 -6.52 54.37
CA LEU A 496 -4.21 -6.05 53.22
C LEU A 496 -5.06 -4.81 53.52
N LYS A 497 -4.83 -4.13 54.64
CA LYS A 497 -5.54 -2.90 55.05
C LYS A 497 -4.88 -1.69 54.42
N LEU A 498 -5.66 -0.64 54.18
CA LEU A 498 -5.16 0.64 53.71
C LEU A 498 -4.64 1.46 54.90
N HIS A 499 -3.34 1.75 54.91
CA HIS A 499 -2.67 2.60 55.89
C HIS A 499 -2.38 3.97 55.30
N GLU A 500 -2.37 4.99 56.15
CA GLU A 500 -1.96 6.33 55.73
C GLU A 500 -0.46 6.29 55.37
N SER A 501 -0.13 6.83 54.20
CA SER A 501 1.23 6.78 53.67
C SER A 501 2.11 7.78 54.38
N SER A 502 3.16 7.30 55.03
CA SER A 502 4.18 8.12 55.70
C SER A 502 4.89 9.06 54.72
N SER A 503 5.08 8.65 53.47
CA SER A 503 5.70 9.44 52.40
C SER A 503 4.85 10.64 51.97
N SER A 504 3.56 10.62 52.25
CA SER A 504 2.63 11.70 51.88
C SER A 504 2.40 12.75 52.98
N LYS A 505 3.12 12.67 54.10
CA LYS A 505 2.92 13.55 55.25
C LYS A 505 3.10 15.02 54.87
N THR A 506 1.99 15.77 54.91
CA THR A 506 1.97 17.20 54.64
C THR A 506 1.80 17.95 55.96
N GLN A 507 2.78 18.78 56.29
CA GLN A 507 2.71 19.67 57.46
C GLN A 507 1.82 20.87 57.12
N SER A 508 0.84 21.16 57.97
CA SER A 508 0.01 22.36 57.83
C SER A 508 0.71 23.61 58.35
N PHE A 509 0.30 24.79 57.91
CA PHE A 509 0.86 26.08 58.36
C PHE A 509 0.75 26.23 59.89
N ILE A 510 -0.43 25.98 60.45
CA ILE A 510 -0.64 26.02 61.92
C ILE A 510 0.20 24.95 62.62
N SER A 511 0.29 23.73 62.11
CA SER A 511 1.13 22.70 62.75
C SER A 511 2.62 23.07 62.74
N ARG A 512 3.09 23.74 61.68
CA ARG A 512 4.47 24.27 61.60
C ARG A 512 4.67 25.39 62.60
N LEU A 513 3.73 26.32 62.74
CA LEU A 513 3.81 27.39 63.73
C LEU A 513 3.83 26.84 65.16
N VAL A 514 2.97 25.86 65.47
CA VAL A 514 2.95 25.20 66.78
C VAL A 514 4.25 24.44 67.04
N ALA A 515 4.76 23.70 66.04
CA ALA A 515 6.03 22.97 66.16
C ALA A 515 7.22 23.92 66.32
N LEU A 516 7.22 25.06 65.61
CA LEU A 516 8.24 26.09 65.74
C LEU A 516 8.17 26.73 67.13
N TRP A 517 6.97 27.03 67.62
CA TRP A 517 6.77 27.58 68.95
C TRP A 517 7.20 26.60 70.05
N SER A 518 6.91 25.30 69.91
CA SER A 518 7.41 24.29 70.83
C SER A 518 8.93 24.15 70.78
N ASN A 519 9.54 24.24 69.58
CA ASN A 519 10.99 24.18 69.44
C ASN A 519 11.67 25.41 70.05
N VAL A 520 11.11 26.62 69.86
CA VAL A 520 11.60 27.84 70.50
C VAL A 520 11.46 27.76 72.01
N ARG A 521 10.32 27.26 72.52
CA ARG A 521 10.12 27.04 73.95
C ARG A 521 11.14 26.04 74.52
N HIS A 522 11.40 24.95 73.80
CA HIS A 522 12.34 23.92 74.23
C HIS A 522 13.79 24.42 74.17
N SER A 523 14.16 25.17 73.12
CA SER A 523 15.46 25.82 73.01
C SER A 523 15.68 26.89 74.08
N ARG A 524 14.65 27.66 74.46
CA ARG A 524 14.72 28.59 75.60
C ARG A 524 14.91 27.86 76.92
N GLN A 525 14.16 26.79 77.16
CA GLN A 525 14.34 25.97 78.37
C GLN A 525 15.74 25.33 78.41
N GLN A 526 16.27 24.86 77.28
CA GLN A 526 17.63 24.35 77.19
C GLN A 526 18.67 25.44 77.46
N PHE A 527 18.48 26.63 76.90
CA PHE A 527 19.34 27.79 77.16
C PHE A 527 19.31 28.21 78.64
N GLU A 528 18.14 28.28 79.26
CA GLU A 528 17.97 28.59 80.69
C GLU A 528 18.55 27.51 81.62
N GLN A 529 18.63 26.26 81.15
CA GLN A 529 19.19 25.12 81.90
C GLN A 529 20.69 24.94 81.72
N THR A 530 21.29 25.55 80.70
CA THR A 530 22.75 25.57 80.52
C THR A 530 23.35 26.76 81.28
N PRO A 531 24.16 26.56 82.34
CA PRO A 531 24.82 27.66 83.03
C PRO A 531 25.84 28.32 82.10
N ASP A 532 25.83 29.66 82.07
CA ASP A 532 26.84 30.45 81.37
C ASP A 532 28.24 30.07 81.90
N ARG A 533 29.12 29.69 80.97
CA ARG A 533 30.53 29.39 81.26
C ARG A 533 31.39 30.64 81.14
#